data_AF-A0A966KUH4-F1
#
_entry.id   AF-A0A966KUH4-F1
#
_cell.length_a   1.000
_cell.length_b   1.000
_cell.length_c   1.000
_cell.angle_alpha   90.00
_cell.angle_beta   90.00
_cell.angle_gamma   90.00
#
_symmetry.space_group_name_H-M   'P 1'
#
loop_
_entity.id
_entity.type
_entity.pdbx_description
1 polymer ?
#
loop_
_entity_poly.entity_id
_entity_poly.type
_entity_poly.pdbx_seq_one_letter_code
_entity_poly.pdbx_strand_id
1 'polypeptide(L)'
;YVYIRLTLHEAYPRLSIVKGTGHKGDLHLGPLPSRSAAQRVIDAIHSSVPLRRCTTRVSARSMRDAPCTAAQLGVALCPCAGGVDPAEYALIVDRAVRGLTVEPDLLLAPLMDRLAVLSAEERFEEAADVRDRAAALSSALRRQRRFDLLRRAGRVRLELPDGSGADLDSGRLVRAWGAGSRPEPDGSCDDALFAPGDTVSPLDRELADELSCVAAWLDRCAHELTITHCEGELASSLPAVRSFTPRRTPVLSGARDH
;
A
#
# COMPACT_ATOMS: atom_id res chain seq x y z
N TYR A 1 -5.43 -11.78 5.80
CA TYR A 1 -4.46 -10.82 5.27
C TYR A 1 -3.11 -10.96 5.95
N VAL A 2 -2.08 -10.43 5.32
CA VAL A 2 -0.78 -10.16 5.93
C VAL A 2 -0.41 -8.70 5.68
N TYR A 3 0.52 -8.18 6.48
CA TYR A 3 1.03 -6.82 6.38
C TYR A 3 2.55 -6.86 6.31
N ILE A 4 3.13 -5.89 5.63
CA ILE A 4 4.57 -5.62 5.69
C ILE A 4 4.77 -4.55 6.74
N ARG A 5 5.70 -4.79 7.66
CA ARG A 5 6.03 -3.90 8.77
C ARG A 5 7.49 -3.47 8.68
N LEU A 6 7.71 -2.17 8.71
CA LEU A 6 9.02 -1.55 8.91
C LEU A 6 9.19 -1.22 10.40
N THR A 7 10.17 -1.83 11.05
CA THR A 7 10.37 -1.76 12.51
C THR A 7 11.08 -0.47 12.93
N LEU A 8 10.39 0.67 12.86
CA LEU A 8 10.92 2.00 13.16
C LEU A 8 11.35 2.17 14.63
N HIS A 9 10.85 1.35 15.53
CA HIS A 9 11.27 1.33 16.94
C HIS A 9 12.69 0.74 17.16
N GLU A 10 13.28 0.04 16.18
CA GLU A 10 14.64 -0.50 16.29
C GLU A 10 15.66 0.50 15.75
N ALA A 11 16.88 0.55 16.31
CA ALA A 11 17.96 1.42 15.83
C ALA A 11 18.33 1.17 14.35
N TYR A 12 18.13 -0.06 13.88
CA TYR A 12 18.27 -0.43 12.47
C TYR A 12 16.94 -1.00 11.98
N PRO A 13 16.00 -0.20 11.48
CA PRO A 13 14.71 -0.69 11.00
C PRO A 13 14.84 -1.73 9.88
N ARG A 14 13.95 -2.72 9.86
CA ARG A 14 13.90 -3.76 8.82
C ARG A 14 12.47 -4.06 8.39
N LEU A 15 12.32 -4.68 7.23
CA LEU A 15 11.04 -5.21 6.77
C LEU A 15 10.75 -6.58 7.38
N SER A 16 9.49 -6.81 7.72
CA SER A 16 8.99 -8.08 8.23
C SER A 16 7.55 -8.31 7.79
N ILE A 17 7.16 -9.58 7.59
CA ILE A 17 5.77 -9.94 7.28
C ILE A 17 5.07 -10.33 8.58
N VAL A 18 3.94 -9.68 8.88
CA VAL A 18 3.14 -9.89 10.08
C VAL A 18 1.67 -10.17 9.74
N LYS A 19 0.91 -10.81 10.64
CA LYS A 19 -0.53 -11.10 10.46
C LYS A 19 -1.46 -10.13 11.21
N GLY A 20 -0.91 -9.25 12.05
CA GLY A 20 -1.69 -8.36 12.90
C GLY A 20 -0.90 -7.13 13.32
N THR A 21 -1.38 -6.44 14.35
CA THR A 21 -0.82 -5.19 14.86
C THR A 21 0.59 -5.39 15.40
N GLY A 22 1.55 -4.69 14.81
CA GLY A 22 2.92 -4.59 15.28
C GLY A 22 3.07 -3.63 16.46
N HIS A 23 4.27 -3.07 16.62
CA HIS A 23 4.52 -2.06 17.65
C HIS A 23 3.88 -0.72 17.24
N LYS A 24 3.38 0.06 18.21
CA LYS A 24 2.89 1.42 17.94
C LYS A 24 4.04 2.28 17.40
N GLY A 25 3.81 3.00 16.30
CA GLY A 25 4.82 3.82 15.63
C GLY A 25 5.62 3.10 14.53
N ASP A 26 5.46 1.78 14.35
CA ASP A 26 5.98 1.10 13.17
C ASP A 26 5.13 1.43 11.94
N LEU A 27 5.79 1.55 10.78
CA LEU A 27 5.09 1.73 9.52
C LEU A 27 4.61 0.39 8.98
N HIS A 28 3.33 0.34 8.58
CA HIS A 28 2.70 -0.86 8.04
C HIS A 28 2.21 -0.59 6.61
N LEU A 29 2.38 -1.56 5.73
CA LEU A 29 1.84 -1.58 4.37
C LEU A 29 0.96 -2.82 4.20
N GLY A 30 -0.31 -2.61 3.88
CA GLY A 30 -1.26 -3.69 3.61
C GLY A 30 -2.71 -3.21 3.70
N PRO A 31 -3.68 -4.13 3.75
CA PRO A 31 -3.57 -5.59 3.77
C PRO A 31 -3.15 -6.19 2.42
N LEU A 32 -2.37 -7.28 2.49
CA LEU A 32 -1.94 -8.08 1.34
C LEU A 32 -2.57 -9.50 1.40
N PRO A 33 -2.89 -10.10 0.23
CA PRO A 33 -3.68 -11.33 0.17
C PRO A 33 -2.94 -12.55 0.70
N SER A 34 -1.62 -12.63 0.50
CA SER A 34 -0.80 -13.79 0.86
C SER A 34 0.60 -13.38 1.30
N ARG A 35 1.29 -14.30 1.98
CA ARG A 35 2.71 -14.13 2.34
C ARG A 35 3.60 -14.02 1.11
N SER A 36 3.29 -14.73 0.03
CA SER A 36 4.04 -14.64 -1.24
C SER A 36 3.89 -13.26 -1.89
N ALA A 37 2.68 -12.69 -1.89
CA ALA A 37 2.44 -11.33 -2.37
C ALA A 37 3.22 -10.30 -1.53
N ALA A 38 3.22 -10.46 -0.20
CA ALA A 38 4.02 -9.61 0.68
C ALA A 38 5.52 -9.75 0.47
N GLN A 39 6.02 -10.96 0.23
CA GLN A 39 7.43 -11.17 -0.07
C GLN A 39 7.82 -10.46 -1.37
N ARG A 40 7.01 -10.55 -2.43
CA ARG A 40 7.27 -9.87 -3.70
C ARG A 40 7.37 -8.34 -3.54
N VAL A 41 6.52 -7.74 -2.70
CA VAL A 41 6.60 -6.30 -2.37
C VAL A 41 7.85 -5.98 -1.56
N ILE A 42 8.23 -6.82 -0.59
CA ILE A 42 9.49 -6.66 0.15
C ILE A 42 10.69 -6.73 -0.80
N ASP A 43 10.70 -7.66 -1.74
CA ASP A 43 11.78 -7.81 -2.72
C ASP A 43 11.87 -6.59 -3.65
N ALA A 44 10.72 -6.01 -4.03
CA ALA A 44 10.68 -4.74 -4.77
C ALA A 44 11.33 -3.59 -3.98
N ILE A 45 11.00 -3.46 -2.69
CA ILE A 45 11.59 -2.44 -1.81
C ILE A 45 13.09 -2.68 -1.65
N HIS A 46 13.52 -3.92 -1.34
CA HIS A 46 14.93 -4.28 -1.20
C HIS A 46 15.75 -4.13 -2.48
N SER A 47 15.12 -4.14 -3.65
CA SER A 47 15.81 -3.86 -4.92
C SER A 47 16.06 -2.37 -5.14
N SER A 48 15.36 -1.51 -4.39
CA SER A 48 15.38 -0.04 -4.56
C SER A 48 16.08 0.68 -3.41
N VAL A 49 16.01 0.11 -2.20
CA VAL A 49 16.68 0.63 -1.00
C VAL A 49 17.49 -0.48 -0.32
N PRO A 50 18.76 -0.23 0.06
CA PRO A 50 19.64 -1.24 0.64
C PRO A 50 19.38 -1.46 2.13
N LEU A 51 18.12 -1.74 2.51
CA LEU A 51 17.75 -2.09 3.88
C LEU A 51 18.32 -3.45 4.29
N ARG A 52 18.61 -3.60 5.58
CA ARG A 52 19.08 -4.87 6.12
C ARG A 52 18.01 -5.95 5.98
N ARG A 53 18.46 -7.16 5.64
CA ARG A 53 17.59 -8.34 5.44
C ARG A 53 17.65 -9.35 6.58
N CYS A 54 18.56 -9.16 7.53
CA CYS A 54 18.76 -10.08 8.65
C CYS A 54 17.58 -10.02 9.64
N THR A 55 17.20 -11.18 10.18
CA THR A 55 16.09 -11.30 11.14
C THR A 55 16.54 -11.06 12.58
N THR A 56 17.82 -11.23 12.87
CA THR A 56 18.42 -11.01 14.19
C THR A 56 18.35 -9.53 14.56
N ARG A 57 17.91 -9.22 15.80
CA ARG A 57 18.00 -7.86 16.34
C ARG A 57 19.47 -7.49 16.45
N VAL A 58 19.86 -6.35 15.86
CA VAL A 58 21.24 -5.86 15.92
C VAL A 58 21.44 -5.15 17.25
N SER A 59 22.35 -5.68 18.06
CA SER A 59 22.85 -5.10 19.31
C SER A 59 24.37 -5.27 19.36
N ALA A 60 25.04 -4.60 20.29
CA ALA A 60 26.50 -4.72 20.46
C ALA A 60 26.98 -6.17 20.62
N ARG A 61 26.14 -7.07 21.16
CA ARG A 61 26.45 -8.51 21.31
C ARG A 61 26.14 -9.37 20.10
N SER A 62 25.31 -8.89 19.17
CA SER A 62 24.90 -9.65 17.99
C SER A 62 25.62 -9.23 16.72
N MET A 63 26.49 -8.21 16.80
CA MET A 63 27.43 -7.89 15.73
C MET A 63 28.34 -9.10 15.56
N ARG A 64 28.46 -9.57 14.33
CA ARG A 64 29.30 -10.71 14.00
C ARG A 64 30.52 -10.18 13.26
N ASP A 65 31.69 -10.68 13.62
CA ASP A 65 32.93 -10.46 12.85
C ASP A 65 32.92 -11.21 11.50
N ALA A 66 31.87 -11.98 11.21
CA ALA A 66 31.70 -12.70 9.95
C ALA A 66 31.05 -11.82 8.87
N PRO A 67 31.55 -11.84 7.62
CA PRO A 67 31.03 -11.00 6.55
C PRO A 67 29.59 -11.38 6.17
N CYS A 68 28.72 -10.37 6.10
CA CYS A 68 27.35 -10.51 5.62
C CYS A 68 27.37 -10.72 4.09
N THR A 69 26.89 -11.86 3.58
CA THR A 69 26.84 -12.12 2.11
C THR A 69 26.12 -11.01 1.35
N ALA A 70 25.04 -10.47 1.90
CA ALA A 70 24.31 -9.37 1.28
C ALA A 70 25.10 -8.06 1.24
N ALA A 71 25.97 -7.81 2.22
CA ALA A 71 26.88 -6.65 2.19
C ALA A 71 28.02 -6.86 1.19
N GLN A 72 28.58 -8.07 1.12
CA GLN A 72 29.64 -8.40 0.15
C GLN A 72 29.16 -8.24 -1.30
N LEU A 73 27.88 -8.53 -1.56
CA LEU A 73 27.25 -8.32 -2.86
C LEU A 73 26.80 -6.87 -3.10
N GLY A 74 26.93 -5.98 -2.11
CA GLY A 74 26.49 -4.58 -2.21
C GLY A 74 24.98 -4.37 -2.27
N VAL A 75 24.17 -5.41 -2.02
CA VAL A 75 22.70 -5.37 -2.17
C VAL A 75 21.96 -4.92 -0.90
N ALA A 76 22.68 -4.79 0.21
CA ALA A 76 22.14 -4.30 1.48
C ALA A 76 23.26 -3.70 2.34
N LEU A 77 22.97 -2.60 3.04
CA LEU A 77 23.80 -2.19 4.17
C LEU A 77 23.50 -3.14 5.33
N CYS A 78 24.52 -3.87 5.80
CA CYS A 78 24.41 -4.81 6.92
C CYS A 78 25.09 -4.25 8.17
N PRO A 79 24.36 -3.55 9.06
CA PRO A 79 24.88 -3.14 10.37
C PRO A 79 25.39 -4.32 11.22
N CYS A 80 24.88 -5.53 10.98
CA CYS A 80 25.34 -6.72 11.68
C CYS A 80 26.78 -7.14 11.38
N ALA A 81 27.41 -6.60 10.34
CA ALA A 81 28.82 -6.82 9.99
C ALA A 81 29.74 -5.67 10.47
N GLY A 82 29.24 -4.79 11.35
CA GLY A 82 30.07 -3.83 12.10
C GLY A 82 30.49 -2.56 11.36
N GLY A 83 29.94 -2.26 10.18
CA GLY A 83 30.47 -1.22 9.28
C GLY A 83 29.52 -0.11 8.85
N VAL A 84 28.40 0.13 9.54
CA VAL A 84 27.43 1.16 9.13
C VAL A 84 27.08 2.05 10.30
N ASP A 85 27.26 3.35 10.13
CA ASP A 85 26.86 4.36 11.10
C ASP A 85 25.32 4.43 11.21
N PRO A 86 24.73 4.50 12.42
CA PRO A 86 23.29 4.67 12.59
C PRO A 86 22.70 5.86 11.82
N ALA A 87 23.42 6.99 11.73
CA ALA A 87 22.89 8.16 11.03
C ALA A 87 22.86 7.93 9.50
N GLU A 88 23.88 7.27 8.95
CA GLU A 88 23.88 6.85 7.54
C GLU A 88 22.73 5.87 7.25
N TYR A 89 22.51 4.88 8.13
CA TYR A 89 21.39 3.95 7.97
C TYR A 89 20.04 4.65 8.05
N ALA A 90 19.90 5.65 8.93
CA ALA A 90 18.68 6.43 9.08
C ALA A 90 18.28 7.17 7.79
N LEU A 91 19.25 7.62 6.97
CA LEU A 91 18.96 8.23 5.66
C LEU A 91 18.32 7.23 4.68
N ILE A 92 18.77 5.96 4.71
CA ILE A 92 18.18 4.89 3.89
C ILE A 92 16.76 4.57 4.37
N VAL A 93 16.56 4.55 5.69
CA VAL A 93 15.23 4.36 6.28
C VAL A 93 14.30 5.51 5.92
N ASP A 94 14.75 6.76 6.00
CA ASP A 94 13.97 7.92 5.59
C ASP A 94 13.54 7.81 4.13
N ARG A 95 14.45 7.44 3.23
CA ARG A 95 14.11 7.19 1.82
C ARG A 95 13.04 6.10 1.68
N ALA A 96 13.14 5.01 2.45
CA ALA A 96 12.13 3.96 2.44
C ALA A 96 10.77 4.45 2.98
N VAL A 97 10.76 5.21 4.09
CA VAL A 97 9.55 5.77 4.70
C VAL A 97 8.88 6.75 3.75
N ARG A 98 9.63 7.71 3.20
CA ARG A 98 9.13 8.66 2.19
C ARG A 98 8.59 7.94 0.97
N GLY A 99 9.31 6.92 0.49
CA GLY A 99 8.89 6.07 -0.62
C GLY A 99 7.56 5.37 -0.39
N LEU A 100 7.35 4.84 0.81
CA LEU A 100 6.14 4.12 1.17
C LEU A 100 4.94 5.04 1.48
N THR A 101 5.18 6.32 1.76
CA THR A 101 4.15 7.26 2.22
C THR A 101 3.88 8.34 1.18
N VAL A 102 4.85 9.24 0.96
CA VAL A 102 4.69 10.49 0.22
C VAL A 102 5.09 10.34 -1.25
N GLU A 103 6.25 9.74 -1.53
CA GLU A 103 6.94 9.80 -2.83
C GLU A 103 7.30 8.41 -3.38
N PRO A 104 6.33 7.66 -3.95
CA PRO A 104 6.48 6.29 -4.44
C PRO A 104 7.60 6.10 -5.46
N ASP A 105 7.88 7.13 -6.25
CA ASP A 105 8.90 7.08 -7.30
C ASP A 105 10.31 6.89 -6.72
N LEU A 106 10.56 7.21 -5.44
CA LEU A 106 11.81 6.85 -4.74
C LEU A 106 12.08 5.34 -4.72
N LEU A 107 11.02 4.53 -4.79
CA LEU A 107 11.07 3.07 -4.82
C LEU A 107 10.71 2.49 -6.20
N LEU A 108 9.83 3.14 -6.97
CA LEU A 108 9.40 2.62 -8.26
C LEU A 108 10.35 2.96 -9.40
N ALA A 109 10.99 4.13 -9.40
CA ALA A 109 11.88 4.54 -10.49
C ALA A 109 13.10 3.60 -10.63
N PRO A 110 13.81 3.19 -9.56
CA PRO A 110 14.94 2.26 -9.69
C PRO A 110 14.58 0.91 -10.33
N LEU A 111 13.38 0.40 -10.03
CA LEU A 111 12.87 -0.84 -10.64
C LEU A 111 12.61 -0.65 -12.14
N MET A 112 12.14 0.53 -12.54
CA MET A 112 11.87 0.84 -13.94
C MET A 112 13.14 1.03 -14.75
N ASP A 113 14.13 1.72 -14.19
CA ASP A 113 15.44 1.86 -14.83
C ASP A 113 16.07 0.48 -15.02
N ARG A 114 15.98 -0.39 -14.00
CA ARG A 114 16.48 -1.77 -14.09
C ARG A 114 15.73 -2.59 -15.14
N LEU A 115 14.40 -2.45 -15.21
CA LEU A 115 13.58 -3.10 -16.23
C LEU A 115 13.98 -2.67 -17.64
N ALA A 116 14.20 -1.38 -17.85
CA ALA A 116 14.60 -0.83 -19.15
C ALA A 116 15.97 -1.39 -19.59
N VAL A 117 16.94 -1.43 -18.67
CA VAL A 117 18.27 -2.04 -18.93
C VAL A 117 18.14 -3.51 -19.30
N LEU A 118 17.45 -4.32 -18.48
CA LEU A 118 17.28 -5.75 -18.75
C LEU A 118 16.55 -6.03 -20.07
N SER A 119 15.60 -5.17 -20.42
CA SER A 119 14.84 -5.28 -21.68
C SER A 119 15.73 -4.94 -22.88
N ALA A 120 16.60 -3.94 -22.76
CA ALA A 120 17.60 -3.61 -23.80
C ALA A 120 18.67 -4.70 -23.95
N GLU A 121 18.98 -5.43 -22.88
CA GLU A 121 19.87 -6.60 -22.89
C GLU A 121 19.19 -7.91 -23.35
N GLU A 122 17.93 -7.86 -23.80
CA GLU A 122 17.12 -9.04 -24.20
C GLU A 122 16.94 -10.09 -23.08
N ARG A 123 17.10 -9.69 -21.81
CA ARG A 123 16.95 -10.55 -20.62
C ARG A 123 15.51 -10.59 -20.15
N PHE A 124 14.63 -11.11 -21.00
CA PHE A 124 13.17 -10.99 -20.83
C PHE A 124 12.62 -11.65 -19.56
N GLU A 125 13.20 -12.75 -19.10
CA GLU A 125 12.76 -13.44 -17.87
C GLU A 125 13.02 -12.57 -16.63
N GLU A 126 14.23 -12.02 -16.52
CA GLU A 126 14.59 -11.13 -15.42
C GLU A 126 13.84 -9.80 -15.49
N ALA A 127 13.65 -9.27 -16.70
CA ALA A 127 12.79 -8.10 -16.93
C ALA A 127 11.36 -8.37 -16.44
N ALA A 128 10.78 -9.54 -16.75
CA ALA A 128 9.46 -9.91 -16.30
C ALA A 128 9.35 -9.96 -14.77
N ASP A 129 10.35 -10.52 -14.08
CA ASP A 129 10.42 -10.56 -12.61
C ASP A 129 10.50 -9.15 -11.99
N VAL A 130 11.34 -8.25 -12.53
CA VAL A 130 11.42 -6.86 -12.06
C VAL A 130 10.10 -6.10 -12.28
N ARG A 131 9.49 -6.26 -13.46
CA ARG A 131 8.17 -5.69 -13.77
C ARG A 131 7.11 -6.17 -12.78
N ASP A 132 7.09 -7.46 -12.51
CA ASP A 132 6.15 -8.10 -11.59
C ASP A 132 6.31 -7.59 -10.16
N ARG A 133 7.55 -7.35 -9.71
CA ARG A 133 7.87 -6.71 -8.42
C ARG A 133 7.38 -5.27 -8.36
N ALA A 134 7.65 -4.48 -9.40
CA ALA A 134 7.19 -3.09 -9.50
C ALA A 134 5.65 -3.01 -9.48
N ALA A 135 4.98 -3.90 -10.22
CA ALA A 135 3.52 -4.00 -10.23
C ALA A 135 2.94 -4.35 -8.87
N ALA A 136 3.57 -5.28 -8.14
CA ALA A 136 3.14 -5.65 -6.80
C ALA A 136 3.27 -4.48 -5.81
N LEU A 137 4.41 -3.78 -5.81
CA LEU A 137 4.64 -2.62 -4.93
C LEU A 137 3.67 -1.48 -5.24
N SER A 138 3.51 -1.11 -6.52
CA SER A 138 2.55 -0.09 -6.94
C SER A 138 1.13 -0.44 -6.51
N SER A 139 0.69 -1.68 -6.73
CA SER A 139 -0.66 -2.12 -6.35
C SER A 139 -0.88 -2.02 -4.85
N ALA A 140 0.13 -2.39 -4.05
CA ALA A 140 0.08 -2.26 -2.60
C ALA A 140 -0.02 -0.80 -2.15
N LEU A 141 0.80 0.10 -2.71
CA LEU A 141 0.78 1.53 -2.39
C LEU A 141 -0.54 2.21 -2.79
N ARG A 142 -1.06 1.90 -3.98
CA ARG A 142 -2.36 2.42 -4.44
C ARG A 142 -3.49 1.99 -3.52
N ARG A 143 -3.50 0.72 -3.12
CA ARG A 143 -4.49 0.16 -2.20
C ARG A 143 -4.42 0.83 -0.83
N GLN A 144 -3.22 0.94 -0.26
CA GLN A 144 -3.00 1.62 1.02
C GLN A 144 -3.51 3.06 0.98
N ARG A 145 -3.07 3.86 -0.01
CA ARG A 145 -3.51 5.25 -0.17
C ARG A 145 -5.02 5.37 -0.30
N ARG A 146 -5.64 4.48 -1.07
CA ARG A 146 -7.09 4.46 -1.21
C ARG A 146 -7.79 4.25 0.13
N PHE A 147 -7.32 3.29 0.92
CA PHE A 147 -7.88 3.01 2.24
C PHE A 147 -7.67 4.18 3.20
N ASP A 148 -6.50 4.80 3.18
CA ASP A 148 -6.22 5.97 4.01
C ASP A 148 -7.09 7.17 3.63
N LEU A 149 -7.36 7.38 2.33
CA LEU A 149 -8.28 8.43 1.86
C LEU A 149 -9.71 8.19 2.36
N LEU A 150 -10.24 6.97 2.17
CA LEU A 150 -11.59 6.63 2.64
C LEU A 150 -11.74 6.80 4.15
N ARG A 151 -10.70 6.45 4.90
CA ARG A 151 -10.70 6.62 6.36
C ARG A 151 -10.62 8.09 6.79
N ARG A 152 -9.89 8.92 6.06
CA ARG A 152 -9.72 10.35 6.38
C ARG A 152 -10.87 11.22 5.89
N ALA A 153 -11.68 10.75 4.95
CA ALA A 153 -12.82 11.48 4.41
C ALA A 153 -13.95 11.70 5.44
N GLY A 154 -13.94 10.98 6.56
CA GLY A 154 -15.00 11.06 7.58
C GLY A 154 -16.34 10.61 7.00
N ARG A 155 -17.40 11.39 7.23
CA ARG A 155 -18.73 11.10 6.67
C ARG A 155 -18.82 11.50 5.19
N VAL A 156 -19.25 10.57 4.36
CA VAL A 156 -19.43 10.76 2.91
C VAL A 156 -20.79 10.22 2.49
N ARG A 157 -21.61 11.06 1.85
CA ARG A 157 -22.88 10.66 1.25
C ARG A 157 -22.75 10.59 -0.27
N LEU A 158 -23.20 9.46 -0.81
CA LEU A 158 -23.06 9.11 -2.21
C LEU A 158 -24.43 8.77 -2.78
N GLU A 159 -24.74 9.32 -3.95
CA GLU A 159 -26.01 9.10 -4.65
C GLU A 159 -25.75 8.64 -6.10
N LEU A 160 -26.59 7.73 -6.57
CA LEU A 160 -26.65 7.25 -7.95
C LEU A 160 -27.82 7.89 -8.68
N PRO A 161 -27.80 7.95 -10.03
CA PRO A 161 -28.85 8.59 -10.82
C PRO A 161 -30.24 7.95 -10.67
N ASP A 162 -30.29 6.67 -10.29
CA ASP A 162 -31.53 5.94 -10.02
C ASP A 162 -32.16 6.27 -8.65
N GLY A 163 -31.53 7.16 -7.87
CA GLY A 163 -31.96 7.57 -6.53
C GLY A 163 -31.52 6.62 -5.42
N SER A 164 -30.79 5.56 -5.72
CA SER A 164 -30.11 4.74 -4.72
C SER A 164 -28.86 5.46 -4.18
N GLY A 165 -28.36 5.05 -3.03
CA GLY A 165 -27.21 5.71 -2.43
C GLY A 165 -26.71 5.03 -1.18
N ALA A 166 -25.63 5.59 -0.63
CA ALA A 166 -24.96 5.08 0.55
C ALA A 166 -24.36 6.21 1.39
N ASP A 167 -24.41 6.01 2.71
CA ASP A 167 -23.69 6.81 3.70
C ASP A 167 -22.50 6.00 4.20
N LEU A 168 -21.32 6.60 4.09
CA LEU A 168 -20.07 6.08 4.61
C LEU A 168 -19.62 6.93 5.79
N ASP A 169 -18.99 6.30 6.80
CA ASP A 169 -18.25 7.00 7.85
C ASP A 169 -16.87 6.37 8.01
N SER A 170 -15.83 7.18 7.81
CA SER A 170 -14.44 6.77 7.98
C SER A 170 -14.10 5.50 7.20
N GLY A 171 -14.73 5.35 6.02
CA GLY A 171 -14.59 4.23 5.10
C GLY A 171 -15.44 2.98 5.41
N ARG A 172 -16.28 3.01 6.45
CA ARG A 172 -17.29 1.98 6.75
C ARG A 172 -18.64 2.33 6.14
N LEU A 173 -19.42 1.34 5.74
CA LEU A 173 -20.78 1.54 5.25
C LEU A 173 -21.74 1.64 6.44
N VAL A 174 -22.32 2.81 6.65
CA VAL A 174 -23.28 3.05 7.73
C VAL A 174 -24.70 2.74 7.26
N ARG A 175 -25.04 3.17 6.04
CA ARG A 175 -26.39 3.00 5.48
C ARG A 175 -26.32 2.84 3.96
N ALA A 176 -27.24 2.07 3.41
CA ALA A 176 -27.50 2.00 1.98
C ALA A 176 -29.00 1.99 1.74
N TRP A 177 -29.44 2.58 0.63
CA TRP A 177 -30.85 2.60 0.23
C TRP A 177 -31.00 2.37 -1.27
N GLY A 178 -32.21 1.98 -1.68
CA GLY A 178 -32.57 1.71 -3.06
C GLY A 178 -33.27 2.91 -3.72
N ALA A 179 -33.60 2.76 -5.00
CA ALA A 179 -34.34 3.76 -5.76
C ALA A 179 -35.63 4.18 -5.03
N GLY A 180 -35.76 5.48 -4.74
CA GLY A 180 -36.96 6.07 -4.13
C GLY A 180 -37.10 5.89 -2.62
N SER A 181 -36.15 5.24 -1.92
CA SER A 181 -36.14 5.10 -0.46
C SER A 181 -35.08 5.98 0.21
N ARG A 182 -34.93 7.21 -0.27
CA ARG A 182 -33.94 8.16 0.27
C ARG A 182 -34.25 8.45 1.75
N PRO A 183 -33.34 8.13 2.68
CA PRO A 183 -33.52 8.49 4.08
C PRO A 183 -33.40 10.02 4.23
N GLU A 184 -34.27 10.61 5.05
CA GLU A 184 -34.09 11.99 5.50
C GLU A 184 -32.72 12.12 6.19
N PRO A 185 -32.03 13.28 6.09
CA PRO A 185 -30.81 13.52 6.85
C PRO A 185 -31.19 13.53 8.34
N ASP A 186 -31.01 12.38 8.98
CA ASP A 186 -31.11 12.26 10.41
C ASP A 186 -29.93 13.01 11.03
N GLY A 187 -30.23 14.11 11.72
CA GLY A 187 -29.27 14.81 12.58
C GLY A 187 -28.84 14.00 13.81
N SER A 188 -28.97 12.68 13.76
CA SER A 188 -28.82 11.71 14.85
C SER A 188 -28.33 10.38 14.27
N CYS A 189 -27.12 10.37 13.74
CA CYS A 189 -26.32 9.15 13.78
C CYS A 189 -25.68 9.09 15.18
N ASP A 190 -25.77 7.96 15.87
CA ASP A 190 -25.09 7.75 17.16
C ASP A 190 -23.59 8.08 17.04
N ASP A 191 -23.20 9.31 17.41
CA ASP A 191 -21.80 9.79 17.45
C ASP A 191 -20.93 8.91 18.38
N ALA A 192 -21.55 8.06 19.22
CA ALA A 192 -20.90 7.22 20.20
C ALA A 192 -20.27 5.92 19.63
N LEU A 193 -20.57 5.52 18.39
CA LEU A 193 -20.07 4.26 17.82
C LEU A 193 -18.75 4.38 17.05
N PHE A 194 -18.30 5.59 16.73
CA PHE A 194 -17.19 5.79 15.78
C PHE A 194 -16.22 6.87 16.27
N ALA A 195 -15.27 6.47 17.11
CA ALA A 195 -14.10 7.29 17.37
C ALA A 195 -13.24 7.37 16.09
N PRO A 196 -12.66 8.55 15.75
CA PRO A 196 -11.77 8.68 14.60
C PRO A 196 -10.60 7.70 14.76
N GLY A 197 -10.65 6.61 14.00
CA GLY A 197 -9.71 5.50 14.15
C GLY A 197 -8.31 5.94 13.77
N ASP A 198 -7.34 5.71 14.67
CA ASP A 198 -5.91 5.94 14.45
C ASP A 198 -5.48 5.51 13.03
N THR A 199 -5.20 6.46 12.16
CA THR A 199 -4.79 6.20 10.76
C THR A 199 -3.41 5.53 10.66
N VAL A 200 -2.71 5.40 11.78
CA VAL A 200 -1.34 4.88 11.90
C VAL A 200 -1.31 3.39 12.29
N SER A 201 -2.41 2.82 12.78
CA SER A 201 -2.47 1.40 13.17
C SER A 201 -2.85 0.51 11.96
N PRO A 202 -2.25 -0.69 11.81
CA PRO A 202 -2.66 -1.60 10.76
C PRO A 202 -4.14 -1.96 10.91
N LEU A 203 -4.82 -2.00 9.78
CA LEU A 203 -6.25 -2.25 9.70
C LEU A 203 -6.59 -3.60 10.31
N ASP A 204 -7.62 -3.64 11.15
CA ASP A 204 -8.25 -4.90 11.52
C ASP A 204 -8.77 -5.60 10.25
N ARG A 205 -8.98 -6.91 10.34
CA ARG A 205 -9.37 -7.70 9.16
C ARG A 205 -10.75 -7.28 8.63
N GLU A 206 -11.70 -7.00 9.51
CA GLU A 206 -13.08 -6.73 9.16
C GLU A 206 -13.20 -5.39 8.43
N LEU A 207 -12.59 -4.34 8.98
CA LEU A 207 -12.45 -3.04 8.34
C LEU A 207 -11.69 -3.13 7.02
N ALA A 208 -10.65 -3.96 6.94
CA ALA A 208 -9.95 -4.22 5.68
C ALA A 208 -10.84 -4.86 4.62
N ASP A 209 -11.66 -5.84 4.99
CA ASP A 209 -12.65 -6.48 4.12
C ASP A 209 -13.72 -5.47 3.68
N GLU A 210 -14.25 -4.68 4.61
CA GLU A 210 -15.25 -3.64 4.37
C GLU A 210 -14.73 -2.53 3.44
N LEU A 211 -13.57 -1.95 3.74
CA LEU A 211 -12.89 -0.96 2.89
C LEU A 211 -12.64 -1.51 1.49
N SER A 212 -12.35 -2.81 1.36
CA SER A 212 -12.19 -3.44 0.04
C SER A 212 -13.49 -3.47 -0.75
N CYS A 213 -14.61 -3.78 -0.10
CA CYS A 213 -15.93 -3.80 -0.70
C CYS A 213 -16.36 -2.39 -1.11
N VAL A 214 -16.24 -1.41 -0.22
CA VAL A 214 -16.56 0.00 -0.46
C VAL A 214 -15.71 0.54 -1.61
N ALA A 215 -14.39 0.33 -1.57
CA ALA A 215 -13.48 0.66 -2.65
C ALA A 215 -13.89 0.01 -3.98
N ALA A 216 -14.20 -1.29 -3.99
CA ALA A 216 -14.58 -1.95 -5.24
C ALA A 216 -15.90 -1.41 -5.79
N TRP A 217 -16.86 -1.08 -4.93
CA TRP A 217 -18.14 -0.49 -5.33
C TRP A 217 -17.97 0.93 -5.89
N LEU A 218 -17.20 1.78 -5.20
CA LEU A 218 -16.87 3.12 -5.67
C LEU A 218 -16.23 3.10 -7.07
N ASP A 219 -15.28 2.20 -7.33
CA ASP A 219 -14.66 2.10 -8.67
C ASP A 219 -15.66 1.67 -9.74
N ARG A 220 -16.57 0.75 -9.42
CA ARG A 220 -17.58 0.28 -10.38
C ARG A 220 -18.57 1.41 -10.72
N CYS A 221 -18.97 2.18 -9.74
CA CYS A 221 -19.99 3.22 -9.88
C CYS A 221 -19.41 4.61 -10.20
N ALA A 222 -18.09 4.78 -10.22
CA ALA A 222 -17.42 6.09 -10.31
C ALA A 222 -17.84 7.00 -11.47
N HIS A 223 -18.38 6.45 -12.55
CA HIS A 223 -18.80 7.18 -13.76
C HIS A 223 -20.19 7.83 -13.62
N GLU A 224 -21.01 7.35 -12.70
CA GLU A 224 -22.40 7.80 -12.47
C GLU A 224 -22.63 8.31 -11.05
N LEU A 225 -21.70 8.01 -10.13
CA LEU A 225 -21.75 8.38 -8.73
C LEU A 225 -21.62 9.90 -8.54
N THR A 226 -22.52 10.49 -7.75
CA THR A 226 -22.42 11.88 -7.30
C THR A 226 -22.14 11.91 -5.79
N ILE A 227 -21.14 12.68 -5.38
CA ILE A 227 -20.85 12.95 -3.96
C ILE A 227 -21.70 14.16 -3.55
N THR A 228 -22.73 13.95 -2.72
CA THR A 228 -23.60 15.03 -2.26
C THR A 228 -23.13 15.65 -0.95
N HIS A 229 -22.37 14.91 -0.14
CA HIS A 229 -21.75 15.41 1.08
C HIS A 229 -20.42 14.70 1.34
N CYS A 230 -19.43 15.44 1.85
CA CYS A 230 -18.13 14.93 2.30
C CYS A 230 -17.62 15.83 3.41
N GLU A 231 -17.41 15.30 4.61
CA GLU A 231 -16.92 16.05 5.77
C GLU A 231 -15.43 16.38 5.65
N GLY A 232 -14.63 15.40 5.24
CA GLY A 232 -13.19 15.54 5.00
C GLY A 232 -12.84 15.77 3.52
N GLU A 233 -11.62 15.41 3.15
CA GLU A 233 -11.12 15.50 1.78
C GLU A 233 -11.04 14.09 1.16
N LEU A 234 -11.83 13.84 0.11
CA LEU A 234 -11.75 12.62 -0.71
C LEU A 234 -10.85 12.85 -1.94
N ALA A 235 -9.75 13.55 -1.74
CA ALA A 235 -8.73 13.82 -2.75
C ALA A 235 -7.33 13.61 -2.14
N SER A 236 -6.38 13.23 -2.99
CA SER A 236 -4.98 13.07 -2.59
C SER A 236 -4.15 14.19 -3.17
N SER A 237 -3.49 14.96 -2.31
CA SER A 237 -2.43 15.90 -2.70
C SER A 237 -1.13 15.20 -3.10
N LEU A 238 -1.01 13.89 -2.80
CA LEU A 238 0.16 13.10 -3.18
C LEU A 238 0.13 12.74 -4.67
N PRO A 239 1.30 12.67 -5.34
CA PRO A 239 1.40 12.29 -6.75
C PRO A 239 0.75 10.93 -7.03
N ALA A 240 0.14 10.77 -8.20
CA ALA A 240 -0.44 9.50 -8.60
C ALA A 240 0.62 8.39 -8.63
N VAL A 241 0.32 7.26 -7.99
CA VAL A 241 1.19 6.08 -8.06
C VAL A 241 1.05 5.47 -9.46
N ARG A 242 2.17 5.30 -10.16
CA ARG A 242 2.20 4.69 -11.50
C ARG A 242 1.53 3.32 -11.50
N SER A 243 0.65 3.06 -12.46
CA SER A 243 0.03 1.75 -12.64
C SER A 243 0.83 0.91 -13.63
N PHE A 244 1.04 -0.36 -13.28
CA PHE A 244 1.69 -1.36 -14.15
C PHE A 244 0.72 -2.41 -14.67
N THR A 245 -0.58 -2.22 -14.43
CA THR A 245 -1.59 -3.11 -14.99
C THR A 245 -1.59 -2.97 -16.51
N PRO A 246 -1.40 -4.06 -17.27
CA PRO A 246 -1.55 -3.98 -18.71
C PRO A 246 -2.97 -3.51 -19.00
N ARG A 247 -3.13 -2.45 -19.81
CA ARG A 247 -4.45 -2.10 -20.34
C ARG A 247 -4.95 -3.33 -21.08
N ARG A 248 -6.02 -3.96 -20.59
CA ARG A 248 -6.73 -4.97 -21.38
C ARG A 248 -7.27 -4.23 -22.60
N THR A 249 -6.62 -4.39 -23.75
CA THR A 249 -7.22 -4.02 -25.02
C THR A 249 -8.53 -4.80 -25.12
N PRO A 250 -9.69 -4.16 -25.32
CA PRO A 250 -10.91 -4.91 -25.55
C PRO A 250 -10.65 -5.83 -26.75
N VAL A 251 -10.77 -7.13 -26.54
CA VAL A 251 -10.76 -8.10 -27.62
C VAL A 251 -11.96 -7.73 -28.49
N LEU A 252 -11.70 -7.15 -29.66
CA LEU A 252 -12.72 -6.99 -30.69
C LEU A 252 -13.24 -8.40 -30.98
N SER A 253 -14.43 -8.70 -30.46
CA SER A 253 -15.17 -9.90 -30.81
C SER A 253 -15.41 -9.84 -32.31
N GLY A 254 -14.58 -10.54 -33.07
CA GLY A 254 -14.73 -10.71 -34.50
C GLY A 254 -16.12 -11.24 -34.81
N ALA A 255 -16.84 -10.51 -35.66
CA ALA A 255 -18.05 -10.96 -36.31
C ALA A 255 -17.81 -12.34 -36.93
N ARG A 256 -18.61 -13.32 -36.52
CA ARG A 256 -18.80 -14.55 -37.28
C ARG A 256 -19.86 -14.24 -38.33
N ASP A 257 -19.41 -13.87 -39.53
CA ASP A 257 -20.16 -14.12 -40.75
C ASP A 257 -19.65 -15.43 -41.35
N HIS A 258 -20.50 -16.46 -41.32
CA HIS A 258 -20.73 -17.50 -42.35
C HIS A 258 -21.61 -18.61 -41.77
#